data_AF-A0A849MXB8-F1
#
_entry.id   AF-A0A849MXB8-F1
#
_cell.length_a   1.000
_cell.length_b   1.000
_cell.length_c   1.000
_cell.angle_alpha   90.00
_cell.angle_beta   90.00
_cell.angle_gamma   90.00
#
_symmetry.space_group_name_H-M   'P 1'
#
loop_
_entity.id
_entity.type
_entity.pdbx_description
1 polymer ?
#
loop_
_entity_poly.entity_id
_entity_poly.type
_entity_poly.pdbx_seq_one_letter_code
_entity_poly.pdbx_strand_id
1 'polypeptide(L)'
;MKLYCCECTADVEARLTDGREIYPHRPDLGSLPFWKCDTCHNHVGCHHKTANRTRPLGCIPSPAMRQARSRIHAVLDPLWKSGRVRRKAVYAQLSTLLGREYHTGELRTLEEAERVLEAVRGMGQVQP
;
A
#
# COMPACT_ATOMS: atom_id res chain seq x y z
N MET A 1 -13.12 3.42 12.58
CA MET A 1 -12.39 4.35 11.68
C MET A 1 -12.91 4.06 10.29
N LYS A 2 -13.38 5.08 9.56
CA LYS A 2 -13.85 4.86 8.20
C LYS A 2 -12.67 4.68 7.25
N LEU A 3 -12.57 3.50 6.63
CA LEU A 3 -11.58 3.19 5.61
C LEU A 3 -12.26 2.55 4.41
N TYR A 4 -11.83 2.92 3.21
CA TYR A 4 -12.25 2.22 2.01
C TYR A 4 -11.73 0.77 2.03
N CYS A 5 -12.61 -0.18 1.73
CA CYS A 5 -12.27 -1.58 1.57
C CYS A 5 -12.41 -1.99 0.10
N CYS A 6 -11.33 -2.48 -0.51
CA CYS A 6 -11.32 -2.85 -1.92
C CYS A 6 -12.13 -4.12 -2.20
N GLU A 7 -12.27 -5.01 -1.22
CA GLU A 7 -13.10 -6.21 -1.36
C GLU A 7 -14.59 -5.88 -1.25
N CYS A 8 -14.98 -5.11 -0.23
CA CYS A 8 -16.37 -4.68 -0.06
C CYS A 8 -16.77 -3.54 -1.00
N THR A 9 -15.81 -2.95 -1.71
CA THR A 9 -15.98 -1.78 -2.60
C THR A 9 -16.65 -0.57 -1.95
N ALA A 10 -16.53 -0.41 -0.64
CA ALA A 10 -17.20 0.61 0.15
C ALA A 10 -16.33 1.10 1.31
N ASP A 11 -16.66 2.26 1.86
CA ASP A 11 -16.13 2.68 3.17
C ASP A 11 -16.76 1.82 4.26
N VAL A 12 -15.91 1.23 5.11
CA VAL A 12 -16.32 0.37 6.23
C VAL A 12 -15.87 0.98 7.54
N GLU A 13 -16.61 0.67 8.61
CA GLU A 13 -16.14 0.92 9.97
C GLU A 13 -15.06 -0.11 10.33
N ALA A 14 -13.81 0.22 10.01
CA ALA A 14 -12.67 -0.63 10.31
C ALA A 14 -12.41 -0.64 11.82
N ARG A 15 -12.23 -1.84 12.37
CA ARG A 15 -11.87 -2.08 13.76
C ARG A 15 -10.35 -2.13 13.91
N LEU A 16 -9.83 -1.46 14.94
CA LEU A 16 -8.42 -1.56 15.31
C LEU A 16 -8.18 -2.90 15.99
N THR A 17 -7.14 -3.60 15.55
CA THR A 17 -6.66 -4.85 16.15
C THR A 17 -5.13 -4.89 16.06
N ASP A 18 -4.53 -6.03 16.34
CA ASP A 18 -3.09 -6.24 16.32
C ASP A 18 -2.67 -7.54 15.61
N GLY A 19 -1.36 -7.73 15.50
CA GLY A 19 -0.78 -8.85 14.80
C GLY A 19 -1.07 -10.21 15.41
N ARG A 20 -1.52 -10.33 16.67
CA ARG A 20 -1.92 -11.63 17.24
C ARG A 20 -3.19 -12.14 16.60
N GLU A 21 -4.16 -11.27 16.32
CA GLU A 21 -5.38 -11.63 15.59
C GLU A 21 -5.08 -11.86 14.11
N ILE A 22 -4.25 -11.00 13.50
CA ILE A 22 -4.03 -10.98 12.05
C ILE A 22 -3.02 -12.03 11.58
N TYR A 23 -1.96 -12.26 12.34
CA TYR A 23 -0.89 -13.21 12.06
C TYR A 23 -0.54 -14.02 13.32
N PRO A 24 -1.43 -14.91 13.79
CA PRO A 24 -1.22 -15.66 15.03
C PRO A 24 0.06 -16.49 15.04
N HIS A 25 0.55 -16.87 13.86
CA HIS A 25 1.79 -17.65 13.67
C HIS A 25 3.06 -16.79 13.56
N ARG A 26 2.96 -15.46 13.73
CA ARG A 26 4.08 -14.51 13.65
C ARG A 26 4.18 -13.65 14.91
N PRO A 27 4.75 -14.21 16.01
CA PRO A 27 4.85 -13.50 17.28
C PRO A 27 5.59 -12.15 17.19
N ASP A 28 6.53 -12.04 16.25
CA ASP A 28 7.29 -10.80 15.97
C ASP A 28 6.40 -9.65 15.47
N LEU A 29 5.22 -9.96 14.93
CA LEU A 29 4.22 -8.97 14.50
C LEU A 29 3.14 -8.72 15.55
N GLY A 30 3.12 -9.49 16.65
CA GLY A 30 1.97 -9.59 17.55
C GLY A 30 1.49 -8.26 18.14
N SER A 31 2.40 -7.34 18.43
CA SER A 31 2.09 -6.02 19.00
C SER A 31 1.85 -4.92 17.95
N LEU A 32 1.98 -5.24 16.66
CA LEU A 32 1.81 -4.25 15.60
C LEU A 32 0.33 -3.97 15.35
N PRO A 33 -0.08 -2.69 15.24
CA PRO A 33 -1.48 -2.34 15.00
C PRO A 33 -1.89 -2.54 13.54
N PHE A 34 -3.11 -3.01 13.34
CA PHE A 34 -3.76 -3.21 12.05
C PHE A 34 -5.21 -2.72 12.11
N TRP A 35 -5.73 -2.23 10.99
CA TRP A 35 -7.16 -2.00 10.81
C TRP A 35 -7.75 -3.14 10.00
N LYS A 36 -8.83 -3.74 10.52
CA LYS A 36 -9.53 -4.89 9.92
C LYS A 36 -10.95 -4.49 9.53
N CYS A 37 -11.37 -4.93 8.35
CA CYS A 37 -12.78 -4.95 7.97
C CYS A 37 -13.39 -6.23 8.54
N ASP A 38 -14.36 -6.15 9.44
CA ASP A 38 -14.98 -7.35 10.01
C ASP A 38 -15.98 -8.03 9.05
N THR A 39 -16.36 -7.37 7.94
CA THR A 39 -17.24 -7.95 6.91
C THR A 39 -16.51 -8.95 6.03
N CYS A 40 -15.35 -8.58 5.45
CA CYS A 40 -14.58 -9.44 4.55
C CYS A 40 -13.29 -9.98 5.17
N HIS A 41 -12.99 -9.60 6.42
CA HIS A 41 -11.80 -9.99 7.18
C HIS A 41 -10.45 -9.55 6.59
N ASN A 42 -10.43 -8.78 5.51
CA ASN A 42 -9.22 -8.12 5.02
C ASN A 42 -8.76 -7.02 5.97
N HIS A 43 -7.48 -6.69 5.90
CA HIS A 43 -6.82 -5.74 6.81
C HIS A 43 -5.75 -4.90 6.13
N VAL A 44 -5.40 -3.78 6.77
CA VAL A 44 -4.27 -2.90 6.42
C VAL A 44 -3.41 -2.64 7.65
N GLY A 45 -2.09 -2.63 7.49
CA GLY A 45 -1.17 -2.24 8.57
C GLY A 45 -1.17 -0.74 8.83
N CYS A 46 -0.42 -0.32 9.84
CA CYS A 46 -0.29 1.07 10.22
C CYS A 46 1.17 1.57 10.14
N HIS A 47 1.36 2.88 10.09
CA HIS A 47 2.66 3.55 10.23
C HIS A 47 3.16 3.51 11.68
N HIS A 48 3.31 2.30 12.23
CA HIS A 48 3.60 2.01 13.64
C HIS A 48 4.95 2.53 14.15
N LYS A 49 5.85 2.96 13.26
CA LYS A 49 7.14 3.58 13.58
C LYS A 49 7.09 5.11 13.68
N THR A 50 5.90 5.71 13.57
CA THR A 50 5.68 7.16 13.68
C THR A 50 4.93 7.50 14.97
N ALA A 51 4.89 8.79 15.34
CA ALA A 51 4.15 9.24 16.54
C ALA A 51 2.68 8.81 16.52
N ASN A 52 2.03 8.88 15.36
CA ASN A 52 0.70 8.30 15.15
C ASN A 52 0.83 6.84 14.70
N ARG A 53 0.97 5.95 15.67
CA ARG A 53 1.21 4.50 15.44
C ARG A 53 0.05 3.79 14.75
N THR A 54 -1.18 4.31 14.84
CA THR A 54 -2.39 3.70 14.27
C THR A 54 -2.82 4.35 12.96
N ARG A 55 -2.05 5.30 12.42
CA ARG A 55 -2.32 5.86 11.09
C ARG A 55 -2.21 4.75 10.03
N PRO A 56 -3.26 4.44 9.26
CA PRO A 56 -3.26 3.34 8.31
C PRO A 56 -2.25 3.57 7.18
N LEU A 57 -1.70 2.50 6.61
CA LEU A 57 -0.82 2.57 5.44
C LEU A 57 -1.55 2.95 4.13
N GLY A 58 -2.89 2.91 4.14
CA GLY A 58 -3.75 3.18 3.00
C GLY A 58 -5.14 2.57 3.19
N CYS A 59 -5.85 2.31 2.10
CA CYS A 59 -7.13 1.59 2.15
C CYS A 59 -6.93 0.08 2.38
N ILE A 60 -7.98 -0.62 2.80
CA ILE A 60 -7.96 -2.07 3.08
C ILE A 60 -7.93 -2.82 1.74
N PRO A 61 -6.82 -3.49 1.38
CA PRO A 61 -6.73 -4.20 0.11
C PRO A 61 -7.40 -5.58 0.19
N SER A 62 -8.01 -6.00 -0.93
CA SER A 62 -8.31 -7.42 -1.20
C SER A 62 -7.01 -8.23 -1.38
N PRO A 63 -7.07 -9.57 -1.37
CA PRO A 63 -5.91 -10.41 -1.68
C PRO A 63 -5.28 -10.07 -3.05
N ALA A 64 -6.13 -9.89 -4.07
CA ALA A 64 -5.68 -9.49 -5.41
C ALA A 64 -5.00 -8.12 -5.40
N MET A 65 -5.56 -7.15 -4.66
CA MET A 65 -4.93 -5.83 -4.53
C MET A 65 -3.60 -5.87 -3.79
N ARG A 66 -3.44 -6.73 -2.77
CA ARG A 66 -2.13 -6.93 -2.12
C ARG A 66 -1.08 -7.41 -3.12
N GLN A 67 -1.45 -8.39 -3.95
CA GLN A 67 -0.54 -8.90 -4.98
C GLN A 67 -0.22 -7.82 -6.02
N ALA A 68 -1.22 -7.05 -6.49
CA ALA A 68 -1.01 -5.95 -7.43
C ALA A 68 -0.05 -4.88 -6.88
N ARG A 69 -0.26 -4.43 -5.63
CA ARG A 69 0.64 -3.48 -4.96
C ARG A 69 2.05 -4.05 -4.78
N SER A 70 2.16 -5.34 -4.44
CA SER A 70 3.47 -6.01 -4.35
C SER A 70 4.22 -6.03 -5.68
N ARG A 71 3.52 -6.25 -6.80
CA ARG A 71 4.11 -6.19 -8.15
C ARG A 71 4.63 -4.79 -8.48
N ILE A 72 3.88 -3.75 -8.13
CA ILE A 72 4.35 -2.36 -8.30
C ILE A 72 5.62 -2.12 -7.48
N HIS A 73 5.63 -2.50 -6.19
CA HIS A 73 6.81 -2.35 -5.34
C HIS A 73 8.03 -3.10 -5.88
N ALA A 74 7.85 -4.28 -6.45
CA ALA A 74 8.95 -5.06 -7.02
C ALA A 74 9.68 -4.31 -8.16
N VAL A 75 8.99 -3.45 -8.91
CA VAL A 75 9.58 -2.65 -9.99
C VAL A 75 10.00 -1.25 -9.49
N LEU A 76 9.18 -0.62 -8.65
CA LEU A 76 9.40 0.74 -8.16
C LEU A 76 10.56 0.83 -7.16
N ASP A 77 10.67 -0.16 -6.27
CA ASP A 77 11.65 -0.14 -5.19
C ASP A 77 13.11 -0.14 -5.66
N PRO A 78 13.52 -1.00 -6.63
CA PRO A 78 14.87 -0.98 -7.18
C PRO A 78 15.34 0.39 -7.68
N LEU A 79 14.43 1.19 -8.26
CA LEU A 79 14.77 2.51 -8.81
C LEU A 79 15.41 3.41 -7.73
N TRP A 80 14.85 3.43 -6.52
CA TRP A 80 15.38 4.23 -5.42
C TRP A 80 16.32 3.46 -4.47
N LYS A 81 16.21 2.13 -4.38
CA LYS A 81 17.11 1.30 -3.57
C LYS A 81 18.54 1.28 -4.13
N SER A 82 18.71 1.55 -5.42
CA SER A 82 20.04 1.74 -6.03
C SER A 82 20.84 2.90 -5.42
N GLY A 83 20.19 3.85 -4.75
CA GLY A 83 20.79 5.08 -4.23
C GLY A 83 21.03 6.16 -5.28
N ARG A 84 20.91 5.85 -6.58
CA ARG A 84 21.12 6.81 -7.68
C ARG A 84 20.04 7.90 -7.71
N VAL A 85 18.81 7.56 -7.32
CA VAL A 85 17.68 8.49 -7.24
C VAL A 85 17.07 8.39 -5.84
N ARG A 86 16.81 9.54 -5.21
CA ARG A 86 16.15 9.59 -3.89
C ARG A 86 14.74 9.01 -3.99
N ARG A 87 14.31 8.21 -3.01
CA ARG A 87 12.95 7.65 -2.95
C ARG A 87 11.86 8.70 -3.17
N LYS A 88 11.97 9.86 -2.51
CA LYS A 88 11.00 10.96 -2.67
C LYS A 88 10.91 11.44 -4.12
N ALA A 89 12.03 11.49 -4.85
CA ALA A 89 12.06 11.94 -6.24
C ALA A 89 11.37 10.92 -7.17
N VAL A 90 11.60 9.62 -6.97
CA VAL A 90 10.91 8.57 -7.76
C VAL A 90 9.38 8.66 -7.59
N TYR A 91 8.89 8.79 -6.36
CA TYR A 91 7.45 8.91 -6.09
C TYR A 91 6.86 10.25 -6.60
N ALA A 92 7.63 11.34 -6.53
CA ALA A 92 7.22 12.63 -7.10
C ALA A 92 7.09 12.56 -8.63
N GLN A 93 8.06 11.96 -9.32
CA GLN A 93 8.00 11.75 -10.77
C GLN A 93 6.78 10.90 -11.15
N LEU A 94 6.52 9.82 -10.42
CA LEU A 94 5.34 8.99 -10.65
C LEU A 94 4.03 9.76 -10.42
N SER A 95 3.98 10.64 -9.41
CA SER A 95 2.83 11.52 -9.18
C SER A 95 2.61 12.49 -10.35
N THR A 96 3.69 13.08 -10.87
CA THR A 96 3.65 13.94 -12.06
C THR A 96 3.14 13.18 -13.29
N LEU A 97 3.65 11.96 -13.54
CA LEU A 97 3.22 11.13 -14.67
C LEU A 97 1.74 10.75 -14.58
N LEU A 98 1.23 10.50 -13.38
CA LEU A 98 -0.17 10.14 -13.15
C LEU A 98 -1.10 11.36 -13.02
N GLY A 99 -0.55 12.58 -13.03
CA GLY A 99 -1.31 13.83 -12.89
C GLY A 99 -1.96 14.06 -11.52
N ARG A 100 -1.54 13.32 -10.48
CA ARG A 100 -2.09 13.42 -9.12
C ARG A 100 -1.09 12.90 -8.08
N GLU A 101 -1.31 13.22 -6.81
CA GLU A 101 -0.53 12.62 -5.72
C GLU A 101 -0.68 11.08 -5.75
N TYR A 102 0.46 10.40 -5.74
CA TYR A 102 0.52 8.94 -5.80
C TYR A 102 1.03 8.35 -4.48
N HIS A 103 0.23 7.44 -3.94
CA HIS A 103 0.65 6.51 -2.91
C HIS A 103 0.12 5.11 -3.21
N THR A 104 1.01 4.12 -3.25
CA THR A 104 0.66 2.73 -3.60
C THR A 104 -0.41 2.14 -2.67
N GLY A 105 -0.44 2.57 -1.40
CA GLY A 105 -1.42 2.14 -0.41
C GLY A 105 -2.85 2.60 -0.68
N GLU A 106 -3.04 3.58 -1.55
CA GLU A 106 -4.33 4.22 -1.80
C GLU A 106 -5.06 3.69 -3.04
N LEU A 107 -4.38 2.87 -3.86
CA LEU A 107 -4.96 2.29 -5.08
C LEU A 107 -6.14 1.37 -4.75
N ARG A 108 -7.28 1.59 -5.39
CA ARG A 108 -8.56 0.94 -5.03
C ARG A 108 -8.98 -0.16 -5.99
N THR A 109 -8.51 -0.13 -7.24
CA THR A 109 -8.89 -1.10 -8.26
C THR A 109 -7.69 -1.74 -8.94
N LEU A 110 -7.89 -2.92 -9.54
CA LEU A 110 -6.84 -3.64 -10.25
C LEU A 110 -6.44 -2.90 -11.52
N GLU A 111 -7.40 -2.30 -12.24
CA GLU A 111 -7.14 -1.54 -13.46
C GLU A 111 -6.27 -0.32 -13.16
N GLU A 112 -6.53 0.35 -12.03
CA GLU A 112 -5.69 1.45 -11.56
C GLU A 112 -4.27 0.99 -11.24
N ALA A 113 -4.14 -0.15 -10.57
CA ALA A 113 -2.84 -0.73 -10.23
C ALA A 113 -2.04 -1.20 -11.46
N GLU A 114 -2.71 -1.72 -12.48
CA GLU A 114 -2.10 -2.10 -13.75
C GLU A 114 -1.58 -0.88 -14.51
N ARG A 115 -2.39 0.19 -14.63
CA ARG A 115 -1.93 1.45 -15.25
C ARG A 115 -0.69 2.01 -14.54
N VAL A 116 -0.67 1.98 -13.21
CA VAL A 116 0.49 2.41 -12.41
C VAL A 116 1.69 1.52 -12.67
N LEU A 117 1.51 0.20 -12.73
CA LEU A 117 2.60 -0.73 -12.99
C LEU A 117 3.27 -0.46 -14.35
N GLU A 118 2.48 -0.20 -15.39
CA GLU A 118 3.00 0.18 -16.70
C GLU A 118 3.76 1.51 -16.69
N ALA A 119 3.23 2.53 -15.98
CA ALA A 119 3.93 3.80 -15.81
C ALA A 119 5.29 3.62 -15.12
N VAL A 120 5.36 2.79 -14.07
CA VAL A 120 6.61 2.49 -13.35
C VAL A 120 7.61 1.74 -14.24
N ARG A 121 7.15 0.80 -15.08
CA ARG A 121 8.00 0.10 -16.05
C ARG A 121 8.61 1.07 -17.06
N GLY A 122 7.84 2.02 -17.55
CA GLY A 122 8.33 3.08 -18.45
C GLY A 122 9.41 3.96 -17.81
N MET A 123 9.32 4.24 -16.51
CA MET A 123 10.35 5.00 -15.78
C MET A 123 11.71 4.29 -15.74
N GLY A 124 11.73 2.95 -15.71
CA GLY A 124 12.97 2.16 -15.69
C GLY A 124 13.69 2.09 -17.04
N GLN A 125 12.99 2.41 -18.13
CA GLN A 125 13.54 2.39 -19.50
C GLN A 125 14.11 3.74 -19.93
N VAL A 126 13.77 4.81 -19.22
CA VAL A 126 14.31 6.15 -19.44
C VAL A 126 15.43 6.40 -18.43
N GLN A 127 16.62 5.85 -18.70
CA GLN A 127 17.86 6.38 -18.14
C GLN A 127 18.63 7.05 -19.29
N PRO A 128 19.18 8.27 -19.09
CA PRO A 128 20.03 8.92 -20.08
C PRO A 128 21.31 8.12 -20.35
#